data_AF-A0A3B1B226-F1
#
_entry.id   AF-A0A3B1B226-F1
#
_cell.length_a   1.000
_cell.length_b   1.000
_cell.length_c   1.000
_cell.angle_alpha   90.00
_cell.angle_beta   90.00
_cell.angle_gamma   90.00
#
_symmetry.space_group_name_H-M   'P 1'
#
loop_
_entity.id
_entity.type
_entity.pdbx_description
1 polymer ?
#
loop_
_entity_poly.entity_id
_entity_poly.type
_entity_poly.pdbx_seq_one_letter_code
_entity_poly.pdbx_strand_id
1 'polypeptide(L)'
;MMQLPEKQQQILTAHSGLIHRVVKACANRAQVPDLDQVLFQAEQNDWHTLVKAIRRILKGERNLSAFRELDEEDMVIIESILRGLQNSETLPSLDANYDPKVAAPGIASMVHTVRRGNVEALQMVSNMAVQMHQSGGDMGRLAAIIRPLIEGERDPDKLCEGFTDAGQQLVLDILAELTKLEAH
;
A
#
# COMPACT_ATOMS: atom_id res chain seq x y z
N MET A 1 -25.35 -4.97 -8.13
CA MET A 1 -23.95 -5.13 -7.66
C MET A 1 -24.02 -5.44 -6.18
N MET A 2 -23.54 -6.60 -5.73
CA MET A 2 -23.49 -6.95 -4.31
C MET A 2 -22.43 -6.08 -3.65
N GLN A 3 -22.83 -5.01 -2.96
CA GLN A 3 -21.93 -4.25 -2.09
C GLN A 3 -21.49 -5.19 -0.97
N LEU A 4 -20.18 -5.45 -0.86
CA LEU A 4 -19.65 -6.08 0.34
C LEU A 4 -19.98 -5.15 1.54
N PRO A 5 -20.31 -5.70 2.72
CA PRO A 5 -20.45 -4.92 3.93
C PRO A 5 -19.26 -3.98 4.13
N GLU A 6 -19.52 -2.72 4.50
CA GLU A 6 -18.50 -1.68 4.71
C GLU A 6 -17.35 -2.18 5.62
N LYS A 7 -17.69 -2.96 6.65
CA LYS A 7 -16.73 -3.62 7.56
C LYS A 7 -15.76 -4.55 6.83
N GLN A 8 -16.24 -5.37 5.89
CA GLN A 8 -15.38 -6.27 5.12
C GLN A 8 -14.45 -5.48 4.21
N GLN A 9 -14.94 -4.40 3.60
CA GLN A 9 -14.12 -3.56 2.75
C GLN A 9 -13.01 -2.85 3.54
N GLN A 10 -13.31 -2.37 4.76
CA GLN A 10 -12.31 -1.79 5.67
C GLN A 10 -11.21 -2.79 6.05
N ILE A 11 -11.59 -4.02 6.40
CA ILE A 11 -10.64 -5.10 6.71
C ILE A 11 -9.72 -5.39 5.52
N LEU A 12 -10.30 -5.52 4.31
CA LEU A 12 -9.54 -5.79 3.09
C LEU A 12 -8.60 -4.66 2.72
N THR A 13 -9.03 -3.41 2.90
CA THR A 13 -8.19 -2.23 2.67
C THR A 13 -7.02 -2.18 3.66
N ALA A 14 -7.28 -2.38 4.95
CA ALA A 14 -6.26 -2.38 5.99
C ALA A 14 -5.19 -3.47 5.76
N HIS A 15 -5.61 -4.65 5.28
CA HIS A 15 -4.73 -5.81 5.07
C HIS A 15 -4.33 -6.03 3.61
N SER A 16 -4.64 -5.09 2.71
CA SER A 16 -4.34 -5.16 1.28
C SER A 16 -2.86 -5.46 1.00
N GLY A 17 -1.96 -4.81 1.74
CA GLY A 17 -0.52 -5.04 1.65
C GLY A 17 -0.11 -6.49 1.89
N LEU A 18 -0.68 -7.14 2.91
CA LEU A 18 -0.42 -8.55 3.24
C LEU A 18 -1.00 -9.46 2.15
N ILE A 19 -2.24 -9.21 1.74
CA ILE A 19 -2.95 -10.02 0.72
C ILE A 19 -2.14 -10.08 -0.57
N HIS A 20 -1.68 -8.94 -1.08
CA HIS A 20 -0.86 -8.87 -2.29
C HIS A 20 0.47 -9.59 -2.16
N ARG A 21 1.17 -9.43 -1.02
CA ARG A 21 2.45 -10.11 -0.77
C ARG A 21 2.28 -11.63 -0.79
N VAL A 22 1.20 -12.15 -0.20
CA VAL A 22 0.90 -13.59 -0.22
C VAL A 22 0.57 -14.08 -1.63
N VAL A 23 -0.26 -13.36 -2.38
CA VAL A 23 -0.60 -13.74 -3.77
C VAL A 23 0.63 -13.73 -4.67
N LYS A 24 1.47 -12.68 -4.58
CA LYS A 24 2.74 -12.61 -5.31
C LYS A 24 3.70 -13.72 -4.91
N ALA A 25 3.82 -14.03 -3.62
CA ALA A 25 4.69 -15.11 -3.15
C ALA A 25 4.24 -16.50 -3.60
N CYS A 26 2.93 -16.72 -3.76
CA CYS A 26 2.39 -17.94 -4.36
C CYS A 26 2.75 -18.07 -5.85
N ALA A 27 2.80 -16.95 -6.60
CA ALA A 27 3.22 -16.95 -8.00
C ALA A 27 4.74 -17.10 -8.14
N ASN A 28 5.51 -16.32 -7.38
CA ASN A 28 6.96 -16.37 -7.35
C ASN A 28 7.50 -15.93 -5.97
N ARG A 29 7.94 -16.92 -5.18
CA ARG A 29 8.53 -16.72 -3.85
C ARG A 29 9.72 -15.76 -3.86
N ALA A 30 10.50 -15.72 -4.94
CA ALA A 30 11.69 -14.87 -5.04
C ALA A 30 11.36 -13.37 -5.18
N GLN A 31 10.12 -13.02 -5.55
CA GLN A 31 9.70 -11.62 -5.64
C GLN A 31 9.30 -11.01 -4.29
N VAL A 32 9.15 -11.83 -3.25
CA VAL A 32 8.69 -11.38 -1.91
C VAL A 32 9.58 -11.97 -0.80
N PRO A 33 10.88 -11.64 -0.78
CA PRO A 33 11.82 -12.18 0.22
C PRO A 33 11.51 -11.70 1.65
N ASP A 34 10.81 -10.57 1.78
CA ASP A 34 10.38 -9.97 3.04
C ASP A 34 9.16 -10.67 3.66
N LEU A 35 8.47 -11.55 2.94
CA LEU A 35 7.24 -12.19 3.43
C LEU A 35 7.47 -13.00 4.71
N ASP A 36 8.61 -13.69 4.85
CA ASP A 36 8.88 -14.45 6.07
C ASP A 36 9.04 -13.55 7.29
N GLN A 37 9.66 -12.38 7.13
CA GLN A 37 9.78 -11.40 8.19
C GLN A 37 8.43 -10.79 8.55
N VAL A 38 7.58 -10.51 7.56
CA VAL A 38 6.23 -9.97 7.77
C VAL A 38 5.36 -11.00 8.50
N LEU A 39 5.39 -12.27 8.09
CA LEU A 39 4.66 -13.34 8.78
C LEU A 39 5.15 -13.54 10.21
N PHE A 40 6.46 -13.42 10.45
CA PHE A 40 7.03 -13.48 11.79
C PHE A 40 6.58 -12.30 12.67
N GLN A 41 6.51 -11.08 12.11
CA GLN A 41 5.97 -9.92 12.82
C GLN A 41 4.47 -10.07 13.11
N ALA A 42 3.69 -10.56 12.15
CA ALA A 42 2.27 -10.82 12.35
C ALA A 42 2.05 -11.85 13.47
N GLU A 43 2.85 -12.92 13.49
CA GLU A 43 2.84 -13.93 14.56
C GLU A 43 3.09 -13.28 15.94
N GLN A 44 4.05 -12.34 16.03
CA GLN A 44 4.29 -11.60 17.28
C GLN A 44 3.17 -10.63 17.70
N ASN A 45 2.28 -10.23 16.78
CA ASN A 45 1.16 -9.33 17.06
C ASN A 45 -0.16 -10.09 17.31
N ASP A 46 -0.06 -11.36 17.72
CA ASP A 46 -1.20 -12.26 17.97
C ASP A 46 -1.93 -12.80 16.72
N TRP A 47 -1.41 -12.60 15.51
CA TRP A 47 -2.01 -13.12 14.26
C TRP A 47 -1.60 -14.58 13.94
N HIS A 48 -1.37 -15.39 14.96
CA HIS A 48 -0.84 -16.75 14.82
C HIS A 48 -1.74 -17.64 13.94
N THR A 49 -3.06 -17.48 14.06
CA THR A 49 -4.05 -18.29 13.33
C THR A 49 -4.05 -17.95 11.84
N LEU A 50 -4.06 -16.65 11.50
CA LEU A 50 -3.90 -16.18 10.12
C LEU A 50 -2.58 -16.64 9.51
N VAL A 51 -1.46 -16.48 10.22
CA VAL A 51 -0.14 -16.87 9.70
C VAL A 51 -0.08 -18.36 9.40
N LYS A 52 -0.68 -19.21 10.25
CA LYS A 52 -0.82 -20.65 9.98
C LYS A 52 -1.66 -20.91 8.73
N ALA A 53 -2.77 -20.19 8.55
CA ALA A 53 -3.61 -20.32 7.36
C ALA A 53 -2.85 -19.90 6.08
N ILE A 54 -2.18 -18.74 6.10
CA ILE A 54 -1.34 -18.25 4.99
C ILE A 54 -0.23 -19.25 4.65
N ARG A 55 0.47 -19.81 5.65
CA ARG A 55 1.51 -20.84 5.43
C ARG A 55 0.93 -22.09 4.75
N ARG A 56 -0.32 -22.48 5.04
CA ARG A 56 -1.00 -23.59 4.33
C ARG A 56 -1.31 -23.22 2.88
N ILE A 57 -1.75 -22.00 2.62
CA ILE A 57 -1.97 -21.50 1.25
C ILE A 57 -0.65 -21.48 0.48
N LEU A 58 0.44 -21.01 1.08
CA LEU A 58 1.76 -21.03 0.44
C LEU A 58 2.23 -22.45 0.09
N LYS A 59 1.81 -23.47 0.87
CA LYS A 59 2.05 -24.89 0.60
C LYS A 59 1.14 -25.49 -0.48
N GLY A 60 0.17 -24.74 -0.99
CA GLY A 60 -0.75 -25.18 -2.05
C GLY A 60 -2.17 -25.51 -1.59
N GLU A 61 -2.52 -25.31 -0.31
CA GLU A 61 -3.90 -25.47 0.16
C GLU A 61 -4.80 -24.39 -0.46
N ARG A 62 -5.91 -24.79 -1.06
CA ARG A 62 -6.89 -23.88 -1.69
C ARG A 62 -8.31 -24.07 -1.16
N ASN A 63 -8.51 -25.03 -0.26
CA ASN A 63 -9.83 -25.36 0.23
C ASN A 63 -10.26 -24.43 1.37
N LEU A 64 -11.26 -23.57 1.12
CA LEU A 64 -11.87 -22.70 2.14
C LEU A 64 -12.42 -23.48 3.35
N SER A 65 -12.86 -24.73 3.16
CA SER A 65 -13.35 -25.55 4.28
C SER A 65 -12.29 -25.87 5.31
N ALA A 66 -11.01 -25.78 4.94
CA ALA A 66 -9.88 -26.03 5.82
C ALA A 66 -9.59 -24.88 6.81
N PHE A 67 -10.28 -23.75 6.65
CA PHE A 67 -10.05 -22.50 7.37
C PHE A 67 -11.28 -22.01 8.14
N ARG A 68 -12.28 -22.88 8.39
CA ARG A 68 -13.52 -22.49 9.10
C ARG A 68 -13.33 -22.09 10.57
N GLU A 69 -12.17 -22.42 11.16
CA GLU A 69 -11.83 -22.07 12.54
C GLU A 69 -11.32 -20.64 12.68
N LEU A 70 -11.16 -19.91 11.56
CA LEU A 70 -10.76 -18.51 11.54
C LEU A 70 -11.89 -17.60 12.02
N ASP A 71 -11.51 -16.47 12.62
CA ASP A 71 -12.46 -15.42 12.93
C ASP A 71 -12.95 -14.71 11.65
N GLU A 72 -13.91 -13.80 11.80
CA GLU A 72 -14.51 -13.08 10.67
C GLU A 72 -13.46 -12.29 9.87
N GLU A 73 -12.47 -11.71 10.56
CA GLU A 73 -11.44 -10.86 9.94
C GLU A 73 -10.45 -11.71 9.12
N ASP A 74 -9.92 -12.75 9.74
CA ASP A 74 -9.02 -13.72 9.13
C ASP A 74 -9.67 -14.43 7.94
N MET A 75 -10.95 -14.79 8.05
CA MET A 75 -11.71 -15.44 6.98
C MET A 75 -11.85 -14.52 5.77
N VAL A 76 -12.15 -13.23 5.98
CA VAL A 76 -12.25 -12.23 4.91
C VAL A 76 -10.91 -12.05 4.18
N ILE A 77 -9.80 -12.00 4.93
CA ILE A 77 -8.45 -11.90 4.37
C ILE A 77 -8.10 -13.13 3.53
N ILE A 78 -8.34 -14.34 4.07
CA ILE A 78 -8.04 -15.60 3.39
C ILE A 78 -8.90 -15.79 2.14
N GLU A 79 -10.19 -15.43 2.20
CA GLU A 79 -11.06 -15.47 1.04
C GLU A 79 -10.57 -14.53 -0.07
N SER A 80 -10.14 -13.32 0.30
CA SER A 80 -9.55 -12.38 -0.67
C SER A 80 -8.26 -12.88 -1.28
N ILE A 81 -7.37 -13.51 -0.50
CA ILE A 81 -6.15 -14.14 -1.02
C ILE A 81 -6.50 -15.24 -2.03
N LEU A 82 -7.43 -16.13 -1.69
CA LEU A 82 -7.83 -17.24 -2.56
C LEU A 82 -8.53 -16.75 -3.85
N ARG A 83 -9.35 -15.70 -3.74
CA ARG A 83 -9.94 -15.03 -4.92
C ARG A 83 -8.86 -14.37 -5.77
N GLY A 84 -7.92 -13.66 -5.16
CA GLY A 84 -6.78 -13.02 -5.83
C GLY A 84 -5.85 -14.00 -6.53
N LEU A 85 -5.69 -15.21 -6.00
CA LEU A 85 -4.95 -16.31 -6.64
C LEU A 85 -5.66 -16.88 -7.88
N GLN A 86 -6.99 -16.84 -7.91
CA GLN A 86 -7.78 -17.27 -9.07
C GLN A 86 -7.88 -16.16 -10.12
N ASN A 87 -8.05 -14.91 -9.68
CA ASN A 87 -8.09 -13.74 -10.52
C ASN A 87 -7.42 -12.55 -9.80
N SER A 88 -6.26 -12.15 -10.31
CA SER A 88 -5.47 -11.02 -9.78
C SER A 88 -6.21 -9.67 -9.84
N GLU A 89 -7.22 -9.52 -10.70
CA GLU A 89 -8.04 -8.30 -10.80
C GLU A 89 -9.02 -8.14 -9.63
N THR A 90 -9.24 -9.20 -8.84
CA THR A 90 -10.13 -9.18 -7.67
C THR A 90 -9.43 -8.77 -6.38
N LEU A 91 -8.12 -8.52 -6.45
CA LEU A 91 -7.33 -8.09 -5.31
C LEU A 91 -7.74 -6.68 -4.86
N PRO A 92 -7.82 -6.42 -3.55
CA PRO A 92 -8.08 -5.08 -3.05
C PRO A 92 -6.95 -4.16 -3.48
N SER A 93 -7.27 -2.96 -3.98
CA SER A 93 -6.27 -1.99 -4.39
C SER A 93 -5.35 -1.66 -3.21
N LEU A 94 -4.03 -1.77 -3.40
CA LEU A 94 -3.02 -1.34 -2.42
C LEU A 94 -3.13 0.16 -2.10
N ASP A 95 -3.76 0.92 -3.00
CA ASP A 95 -3.96 2.36 -2.92
C ASP A 95 -5.13 2.78 -2.02
N ALA A 96 -5.93 1.82 -1.50
CA ALA A 96 -7.16 2.14 -0.77
C ALA A 96 -6.95 2.79 0.62
N ASN A 97 -5.71 2.90 1.10
CA ASN A 97 -5.38 3.59 2.35
C ASN A 97 -5.06 5.09 2.20
N TYR A 98 -5.13 5.65 0.99
CA TYR A 98 -4.88 7.07 0.77
C TYR A 98 -6.09 7.69 0.10
N ASP A 99 -6.99 8.29 0.89
CA ASP A 99 -7.91 9.27 0.31
C ASP A 99 -7.03 10.37 -0.30
N PRO A 100 -7.01 10.55 -1.64
CA PRO A 100 -6.16 11.56 -2.28
C PRO A 100 -6.40 12.95 -1.71
N LYS A 101 -7.63 13.23 -1.27
CA LYS A 101 -8.03 14.51 -0.66
C LYS A 101 -7.36 14.78 0.68
N VAL A 102 -6.92 13.75 1.39
CA VAL A 102 -6.23 13.85 2.68
C VAL A 102 -4.72 13.68 2.50
N ALA A 103 -4.30 12.82 1.56
CA ALA A 103 -2.90 12.52 1.31
C ALA A 103 -2.15 13.68 0.65
N ALA A 104 -2.75 14.32 -0.37
CA ALA A 104 -2.08 15.38 -1.13
C ALA A 104 -1.67 16.60 -0.27
N PRO A 105 -2.57 17.17 0.57
CA PRO A 105 -2.19 18.28 1.45
C PRO A 105 -1.10 17.90 2.47
N GLY A 106 -1.15 16.68 3.01
CA GLY A 106 -0.16 16.18 3.96
C GLY A 106 1.24 16.09 3.34
N ILE A 107 1.34 15.47 2.16
CA ILE A 107 2.61 15.33 1.42
C ILE A 107 3.15 16.70 1.01
N ALA A 108 2.30 17.59 0.48
CA ALA A 108 2.68 18.94 0.10
C ALA A 108 3.23 19.75 1.30
N SER A 109 2.55 19.70 2.45
CA SER A 109 2.99 20.36 3.68
C SER A 109 4.36 19.84 4.15
N MET A 110 4.57 18.52 4.11
CA MET A 110 5.84 17.92 4.48
C MET A 110 6.97 18.34 3.54
N VAL A 111 6.77 18.25 2.22
CA VAL A 111 7.74 18.72 1.22
C VAL A 111 8.09 20.19 1.44
N HIS A 112 7.09 21.05 1.66
CA HIS A 112 7.31 22.47 1.96
C HIS A 112 8.14 22.69 3.23
N THR A 113 7.84 21.95 4.29
CA THR A 113 8.53 22.05 5.58
C THR A 113 9.99 21.59 5.46
N VAL A 114 10.25 20.53 4.68
CA VAL A 114 11.60 20.07 4.35
C VAL A 114 12.39 21.15 3.60
N ARG A 115 11.77 21.78 2.60
CA ARG A 115 12.40 22.86 1.82
C ARG A 115 12.78 24.07 2.68
N ARG A 116 12.06 24.32 3.77
CA ARG A 116 12.39 25.35 4.77
C ARG A 116 13.49 24.94 5.76
N GLY A 117 14.11 23.77 5.57
CA GLY A 117 15.25 23.31 6.36
C GLY A 117 14.89 22.51 7.62
N ASN A 118 13.65 22.01 7.72
CA ASN A 118 13.26 21.16 8.86
C ASN A 118 13.85 19.74 8.70
N VAL A 119 14.86 19.45 9.51
CA VAL A 119 15.58 18.17 9.51
C VAL A 119 14.70 17.01 9.98
N GLU A 120 13.78 17.23 10.91
CA GLU A 120 12.84 16.21 11.40
C GLU A 120 11.84 15.81 10.31
N ALA A 121 11.29 16.80 9.59
CA ALA A 121 10.43 16.56 8.44
C ALA A 121 11.18 15.81 7.34
N LEU A 122 12.47 16.10 7.12
CA LEU A 122 13.28 15.42 6.11
C LEU A 122 13.45 13.94 6.46
N GLN A 123 13.67 13.63 7.74
CA GLN A 123 13.79 12.26 8.20
C GLN A 123 12.47 11.50 8.10
N MET A 124 11.35 12.15 8.44
CA MET A 124 10.01 11.58 8.30
C MET A 124 9.69 11.26 6.83
N VAL A 125 9.93 12.22 5.93
CA VAL A 125 9.74 12.05 4.48
C VAL A 125 10.62 10.95 3.90
N SER A 126 11.88 10.86 4.36
CA SER A 126 12.80 9.80 3.94
C SER A 126 12.30 8.42 4.36
N ASN A 127 11.84 8.27 5.61
CA ASN A 127 11.31 7.01 6.11
C ASN A 127 10.04 6.58 5.36
N MET A 128 9.15 7.52 5.06
CA MET A 128 7.97 7.26 4.24
C MET A 128 8.37 6.83 2.83
N ALA A 129 9.28 7.55 2.17
CA ALA A 129 9.74 7.20 0.82
C ALA A 129 10.31 5.77 0.75
N VAL A 130 11.05 5.33 1.77
CA VAL A 130 11.54 3.94 1.86
C VAL A 130 10.39 2.94 1.92
N GLN A 131 9.38 3.18 2.76
CA GLN A 131 8.21 2.30 2.87
C GLN A 131 7.39 2.28 1.58
N MET A 132 7.20 3.44 0.97
CA MET A 132 6.48 3.60 -0.29
C MET A 132 7.20 2.88 -1.44
N HIS A 133 8.53 2.95 -1.48
CA HIS A 133 9.35 2.21 -2.44
C HIS A 133 9.15 0.69 -2.31
N GLN A 134 9.09 0.17 -1.08
CA GLN A 134 8.86 -1.26 -0.82
C GLN A 134 7.45 -1.72 -1.22
N SER A 135 6.45 -0.84 -1.15
CA SER A 135 5.09 -1.15 -1.59
C SER A 135 4.98 -1.35 -3.11
N GLY A 136 5.87 -0.72 -3.89
CA GLY A 136 5.86 -0.78 -5.36
C GLY A 136 4.64 -0.07 -5.97
N GLY A 137 4.42 -0.27 -7.28
CA GLY A 137 3.33 0.39 -8.00
C GLY A 137 3.44 1.91 -7.97
N ASP A 138 2.31 2.61 -7.88
CA ASP A 138 2.27 4.06 -7.86
C ASP A 138 2.91 4.66 -6.61
N MET A 139 2.79 4.00 -5.45
CA MET A 139 3.49 4.43 -4.23
C MET A 139 5.01 4.35 -4.38
N GLY A 140 5.52 3.31 -5.03
CA GLY A 140 6.95 3.20 -5.32
C GLY A 140 7.46 4.28 -6.27
N ARG A 141 6.63 4.72 -7.21
CA ARG A 141 6.93 5.85 -8.10
C ARG A 141 6.82 7.18 -7.35
N LEU A 142 5.85 7.32 -6.46
CA LEU A 142 5.68 8.48 -5.60
C LEU A 142 6.92 8.69 -4.73
N ALA A 143 7.50 7.62 -4.19
CA ALA A 143 8.78 7.66 -3.47
C ALA A 143 9.93 8.23 -4.33
N ALA A 144 9.95 7.91 -5.63
CA ALA A 144 10.99 8.38 -6.54
C ALA A 144 10.90 9.89 -6.84
N ILE A 145 9.68 10.45 -6.85
CA ILE A 145 9.46 11.87 -7.13
C ILE A 145 9.54 12.78 -5.89
N ILE A 146 9.56 12.22 -4.67
CA ILE A 146 9.72 12.99 -3.42
C ILE A 146 10.95 13.90 -3.45
N ARG A 147 12.09 13.36 -3.89
CA ARG A 147 13.35 14.14 -3.95
C ARG A 147 13.26 15.28 -4.99
N PRO A 148 12.86 15.04 -6.24
CA PRO A 148 12.55 16.10 -7.20
C PRO A 148 11.59 17.17 -6.65
N LEU A 149 10.53 16.77 -5.95
CA LEU A 149 9.57 17.72 -5.34
C LEU A 149 10.23 18.62 -4.28
N ILE A 150 11.12 18.07 -3.45
CA ILE A 150 11.92 18.84 -2.48
C ILE A 150 12.91 19.76 -3.20
N GLU A 151 13.58 19.27 -4.24
CA GLU A 151 14.54 20.03 -5.04
C GLU A 151 13.88 21.16 -5.86
N GLY A 152 12.56 21.12 -6.03
CA GLY A 152 11.76 22.19 -6.63
C GLY A 152 11.17 21.87 -8.00
N GLU A 153 11.21 20.61 -8.45
CA GLU A 153 10.57 20.18 -9.69
C GLU A 153 9.04 20.29 -9.56
N ARG A 154 8.39 20.89 -10.56
CA ARG A 154 6.94 21.14 -10.59
C ARG A 154 6.31 20.77 -11.93
N ASP A 155 7.09 20.22 -12.86
CA ASP A 155 6.62 19.79 -14.17
C ASP A 155 5.75 18.52 -14.05
N PRO A 156 4.42 18.63 -14.28
CA PRO A 156 3.52 17.49 -14.14
C PRO A 156 3.82 16.38 -15.15
N ASP A 157 4.27 16.72 -16.36
CA ASP A 157 4.53 15.72 -17.40
C ASP A 157 5.68 14.79 -16.99
N LYS A 158 6.70 15.35 -16.34
CA LYS A 158 7.83 14.57 -15.79
C LYS A 158 7.48 13.81 -14.52
N LEU A 159 6.70 14.44 -13.63
CA LEU A 159 6.40 13.86 -12.32
C LEU A 159 5.32 12.77 -12.38
N CYS A 160 4.45 12.80 -13.39
CA CYS A 160 3.41 11.80 -13.64
C CYS A 160 3.90 10.62 -14.50
N GLU A 161 5.14 10.63 -14.97
CA GLU A 161 5.64 9.62 -15.91
C GLU A 161 5.57 8.21 -15.29
N GLY A 162 4.85 7.31 -15.97
CA GLY A 162 4.73 5.90 -15.59
C GLY A 162 3.71 5.60 -14.47
N PHE A 163 3.03 6.60 -13.92
CA PHE A 163 1.92 6.40 -12.98
C PHE A 163 0.63 5.93 -13.69
N THR A 164 -0.24 5.23 -12.96
CA THR A 164 -1.62 5.02 -13.40
C THR A 164 -2.45 6.30 -13.27
N ASP A 165 -3.63 6.35 -13.89
CA ASP A 165 -4.52 7.53 -13.84
C ASP A 165 -4.80 8.01 -12.41
N ALA A 166 -5.00 7.09 -11.46
CA ALA A 166 -5.23 7.43 -10.06
C ALA A 166 -3.97 8.03 -9.40
N GLY A 167 -2.80 7.47 -9.69
CA GLY A 167 -1.52 7.98 -9.20
C GLY A 167 -1.17 9.34 -9.79
N GLN A 168 -1.45 9.56 -11.08
CA GLN A 168 -1.27 10.86 -11.73
C GLN A 168 -2.14 11.92 -11.08
N GLN A 169 -3.42 11.61 -10.80
CA GLN A 169 -4.31 12.54 -10.12
C GLN A 169 -3.77 12.93 -8.74
N LEU A 170 -3.23 11.98 -7.98
CA LEU A 170 -2.60 12.28 -6.69
C LEU A 170 -1.39 13.22 -6.82
N VAL A 171 -0.54 13.02 -7.83
CA VAL A 171 0.60 13.92 -8.10
C VAL A 171 0.13 15.33 -8.45
N LEU A 172 -0.89 15.45 -9.30
CA LEU A 172 -1.48 16.74 -9.66
C LEU A 172 -2.07 17.46 -8.43
N ASP A 173 -2.76 16.72 -7.55
CA ASP A 173 -3.32 17.27 -6.32
C ASP A 173 -2.19 17.76 -5.37
N ILE A 174 -1.08 17.02 -5.26
CA ILE A 174 0.10 17.45 -4.47
C ILE A 174 0.69 18.75 -5.04
N LEU A 175 0.85 18.84 -6.36
CA LEU A 175 1.38 20.05 -7.03
C LEU A 175 0.47 21.25 -6.81
N ALA A 176 -0.85 21.05 -6.86
CA ALA A 176 -1.82 22.10 -6.58
C ALA A 176 -1.71 22.59 -5.13
N GLU A 177 -1.57 21.70 -4.15
CA GLU A 177 -1.38 22.07 -2.74
C GLU A 177 -0.03 22.76 -2.49
N LEU A 178 1.06 22.29 -3.11
CA LEU A 178 2.36 22.96 -3.03
C LEU A 178 2.30 24.39 -3.57
N THR A 179 1.61 24.60 -4.69
CA THR A 179 1.44 25.94 -5.26
C THR A 179 0.70 26.88 -4.29
N LYS A 180 -0.30 26.38 -3.56
CA LYS A 180 -1.01 27.16 -2.53
C LYS A 180 -0.08 27.52 -1.36
N LEU A 181 0.73 26.57 -0.89
CA LEU A 181 1.66 26.76 0.23
C LEU A 181 2.84 27.69 -0.10
N GLU A 182 3.25 27.74 -1.37
CA GLU A 182 4.33 28.60 -1.85
C GLU A 182 3.86 30.02 -2.18
N ALA A 183 2.56 30.20 -2.43
CA ALA A 183 1.95 31.52 -2.62
C ALA A 183 1.80 32.32 -1.31
N HIS A 184 2.12 31.73 -0.15
CA HIS A 184 2.03 32.32 1.20
C HIS A 184 3.40 32.36 1.90
#